data_AF-A0A8A7KHF6-F1
#
_entry.id   AF-A0A8A7KHF6-F1
#
_cell.length_a   1.000
_cell.length_b   1.000
_cell.length_c   1.000
_cell.angle_alpha   90.00
_cell.angle_beta   90.00
_cell.angle_gamma   90.00
#
_symmetry.space_group_name_H-M   'P 1'
#
loop_
_entity.id
_entity.type
_entity.pdbx_description
1 polymer ?
#
loop_
_entity_poly.entity_id
_entity_poly.type
_entity_poly.pdbx_seq_one_letter_code
_entity_poly.pdbx_strand_id
1 'polypeptide(L)'
;MIILGIITIIFSYFYIILCEHSFLYNLSNAFFITGIIYFCIALIIYIRNVGFFKIITYYQYQKKQDKINNYNKENKNSMKLHEFFALKYSEQWSYAIFLKFSIPLILISLILAFISK
;
A
#
# COMPACT_ATOMS: atom_id res chain seq x y z
N MET A 1 1.00 1.37 -12.05
CA MET A 1 -0.39 0.87 -12.06
C MET A 1 -0.55 -0.30 -13.06
N ILE A 2 -0.18 -0.12 -14.33
CA ILE A 2 -0.32 -1.15 -15.39
C ILE A 2 0.35 -2.49 -15.01
N ILE A 3 1.60 -2.46 -14.56
CA ILE A 3 2.35 -3.67 -14.17
C ILE A 3 1.65 -4.43 -13.04
N LEU A 4 1.16 -3.73 -12.01
CA LEU A 4 0.45 -4.32 -10.88
C LEU A 4 -0.88 -4.96 -11.34
N GLY A 5 -1.59 -4.28 -12.25
CA GLY A 5 -2.80 -4.82 -12.87
C GLY A 5 -2.54 -6.10 -13.66
N ILE A 6 -1.48 -6.13 -14.49
CA ILE A 6 -1.09 -7.31 -15.27
C ILE A 6 -0.78 -8.50 -14.34
N ILE A 7 0.01 -8.28 -13.28
CA ILE A 7 0.32 -9.32 -12.29
C ILE A 7 -0.96 -9.85 -11.64
N THR A 8 -1.89 -8.96 -11.30
CA THR A 8 -3.18 -9.32 -10.69
C THR A 8 -4.03 -10.17 -11.61
N ILE A 9 -4.10 -9.81 -12.90
CA ILE A 9 -4.87 -10.55 -13.91
C ILE A 9 -4.29 -11.95 -14.11
N ILE A 10 -2.96 -12.04 -14.27
CA ILE A 10 -2.26 -13.33 -14.44
C ILE A 10 -2.50 -14.22 -13.22
N PHE A 11 -2.33 -13.68 -12.01
CA PHE A 11 -2.54 -14.44 -10.78
C PHE A 11 -3.99 -14.92 -10.65
N SER A 12 -4.96 -14.06 -10.95
CA SER A 12 -6.39 -14.40 -10.89
C SER A 12 -6.75 -15.49 -11.91
N TYR A 13 -6.18 -15.42 -13.12
CA TYR A 13 -6.39 -16.41 -14.17
C TYR A 13 -5.85 -17.78 -13.78
N PHE A 14 -4.60 -17.84 -13.28
CA PHE A 14 -4.03 -19.09 -12.77
C PHE A 14 -4.83 -19.66 -11.60
N TYR A 15 -5.27 -18.81 -10.67
CA TYR A 15 -6.07 -19.24 -9.51
C TYR A 15 -7.39 -19.89 -9.93
N ILE A 16 -8.10 -19.31 -10.91
CA ILE A 16 -9.37 -19.85 -11.39
C ILE A 16 -9.20 -21.21 -12.07
N ILE A 17 -8.10 -21.41 -12.82
CA ILE A 17 -7.81 -22.67 -13.53
C ILE A 17 -7.39 -23.79 -12.58
N LEU A 18 -6.62 -23.46 -11.54
CA LEU A 18 -6.05 -24.45 -10.62
C LEU A 18 -7.03 -24.94 -9.54
N CYS A 19 -8.12 -24.21 -9.27
CA CYS A 19 -9.10 -24.59 -8.25
C CYS A 19 -10.27 -25.40 -8.84
N GLU A 20 -10.58 -26.54 -8.24
CA GLU A 20 -11.63 -27.46 -8.72
C GLU A 20 -13.08 -27.06 -8.35
N HIS A 21 -13.27 -25.96 -7.63
CA HIS A 21 -14.61 -25.48 -7.27
C HIS A 21 -15.34 -24.82 -8.45
N SER A 22 -16.64 -24.58 -8.28
CA SER A 22 -17.46 -23.86 -9.26
C SER A 22 -16.82 -22.55 -9.67
N PHE A 23 -16.86 -22.25 -10.98
CA PHE A 23 -16.22 -21.08 -11.56
C PHE A 23 -16.58 -19.76 -10.83
N LEU A 24 -17.85 -19.59 -10.45
CA LEU A 24 -18.32 -18.41 -9.71
C LEU A 24 -17.69 -18.28 -8.32
N TYR A 25 -17.47 -19.41 -7.63
CA TYR A 25 -16.82 -19.44 -6.32
C TYR A 25 -15.33 -19.08 -6.43
N ASN A 26 -14.63 -19.64 -7.42
CA ASN A 26 -13.23 -19.31 -7.67
C ASN A 26 -13.05 -17.83 -8.07
N LEU A 27 -13.96 -17.30 -8.89
CA LEU A 27 -13.97 -15.90 -9.30
C LEU A 27 -14.24 -14.98 -8.10
N SER A 28 -15.20 -15.35 -7.24
CA SER A 28 -15.47 -14.65 -5.98
C SER A 28 -14.22 -14.58 -5.09
N ASN A 29 -13.55 -15.72 -4.89
CA ASN A 29 -12.32 -15.78 -4.09
C ASN A 29 -11.18 -14.97 -4.71
N ALA A 30 -10.98 -15.04 -6.03
CA ALA A 30 -9.97 -14.25 -6.72
C ALA A 30 -10.20 -12.74 -6.50
N PHE A 31 -11.45 -12.26 -6.66
CA PHE A 31 -11.80 -10.87 -6.39
C PHE A 31 -11.66 -10.48 -4.91
N PHE A 32 -11.96 -11.41 -4.00
CA PHE A 32 -11.78 -11.18 -2.56
C PHE A 32 -10.30 -10.97 -2.21
N ILE A 33 -9.45 -11.90 -2.62
CA ILE A 33 -8.02 -11.91 -2.32
C ILE A 33 -7.37 -10.64 -2.89
N THR A 34 -7.66 -10.34 -4.17
CA THR A 34 -7.11 -9.15 -4.83
C THR A 34 -7.63 -7.86 -4.21
N GLY A 35 -8.92 -7.80 -3.87
CA GLY A 35 -9.52 -6.68 -3.14
C GLY A 35 -8.85 -6.44 -1.79
N ILE A 36 -8.64 -7.49 -0.98
CA ILE A 36 -7.94 -7.39 0.31
C ILE A 36 -6.51 -6.92 0.15
N ILE A 37 -5.76 -7.44 -0.83
CA ILE A 37 -4.38 -7.02 -1.07
C ILE A 37 -4.34 -5.52 -1.36
N TYR A 38 -5.21 -5.03 -2.26
CA TYR A 38 -5.31 -3.60 -2.56
C TYR A 38 -5.71 -2.77 -1.34
N PHE A 39 -6.63 -3.27 -0.51
CA PHE A 39 -7.03 -2.62 0.72
C PHE A 39 -5.86 -2.53 1.72
N CYS A 40 -5.10 -3.60 1.92
CA CYS A 40 -3.91 -3.62 2.77
C CYS A 40 -2.84 -2.62 2.28
N ILE A 41 -2.59 -2.56 0.97
CA ILE A 41 -1.67 -1.57 0.39
C ILE A 41 -2.17 -0.15 0.68
N ALA A 42 -3.47 0.11 0.48
CA ALA A 42 -4.07 1.40 0.79
C ALA A 42 -3.88 1.78 2.27
N LEU A 43 -4.06 0.82 3.17
CA LEU A 43 -3.95 0.99 4.61
C LEU A 43 -2.50 1.27 5.04
N ILE A 44 -1.53 0.57 4.47
CA ILE A 44 -0.09 0.84 4.68
C ILE A 44 0.26 2.25 4.22
N ILE A 45 -0.19 2.65 3.03
CA ILE A 45 0.05 4.00 2.50
C ILE A 45 -0.63 5.05 3.36
N TYR A 46 -1.86 4.79 3.81
CA TYR A 46 -2.61 5.66 4.72
C TYR A 46 -1.85 5.85 6.03
N ILE A 47 -1.47 4.77 6.72
CA ILE A 47 -0.69 4.81 7.96
C ILE A 47 0.63 5.57 7.75
N ARG A 48 1.33 5.33 6.64
CA ARG A 48 2.57 6.06 6.28
C ARG A 48 2.32 7.55 6.05
N ASN A 49 1.12 7.91 5.59
CA ASN A 49 0.75 9.30 5.35
C ASN A 49 0.21 10.02 6.60
N VAL A 50 -0.29 9.29 7.59
CA VAL A 50 -0.69 9.84 8.89
C VAL A 50 0.52 10.48 9.58
N GLY A 51 0.34 11.72 10.07
CA GLY A 51 1.43 12.57 10.57
C GLY A 51 2.31 11.94 11.65
N PHE A 52 1.77 11.00 12.43
CA PHE A 52 2.49 10.29 13.49
C PHE A 52 3.73 9.52 12.97
N PHE A 53 3.58 8.75 11.87
CA PHE A 53 4.70 8.01 11.29
C PHE A 53 5.73 8.92 10.62
N LYS A 54 5.28 10.05 10.05
CA LYS A 54 6.18 11.07 9.50
C LYS A 54 7.07 11.66 10.59
N ILE A 55 6.48 12.00 11.74
CA ILE A 55 7.21 12.53 12.90
C ILE A 55 8.20 11.52 13.45
N ILE A 56 7.82 10.25 13.61
CA ILE A 56 8.73 9.17 14.06
C ILE A 56 9.92 9.03 13.11
N THR A 57 9.65 9.04 11.80
CA THR A 57 10.71 8.93 10.79
C THR A 57 11.67 10.11 10.83
N TYR A 58 11.14 11.32 11.07
CA TYR A 58 11.96 12.52 11.26
C TYR A 58 12.82 12.44 12.52
N TYR A 59 12.26 11.94 13.63
CA TYR A 59 13.00 11.78 14.88
C TYR A 59 14.15 10.77 14.76
N GLN A 60 13.91 9.66 14.05
CA GLN A 60 14.98 8.70 13.73
C GLN A 60 16.06 9.32 12.83
N TYR A 61 15.66 10.15 11.86
CA TYR A 61 16.60 10.88 11.01
C TYR A 61 17.46 11.86 11.80
N GLN A 62 16.86 12.68 12.67
CA GLN A 62 17.59 13.58 13.57
C GLN A 62 18.60 12.81 14.42
N LYS A 63 18.18 11.71 15.07
CA LYS A 63 19.07 10.89 15.89
C LYS A 63 20.27 10.32 15.11
N LYS A 64 20.10 10.03 13.81
CA LYS A 64 21.19 9.60 12.92
C LYS A 64 22.11 10.77 12.54
N GLN A 65 21.52 11.92 12.22
CA GLN A 65 22.25 13.15 11.92
C GLN A 65 23.09 13.63 13.12
N ASP A 66 22.53 13.62 14.33
CA ASP A 66 23.23 14.05 15.55
C ASP A 66 24.47 13.19 15.82
N LYS A 67 24.39 11.88 15.54
CA LYS A 67 25.56 11.01 15.60
C LYS A 67 26.62 11.42 14.59
N ILE A 68 26.24 11.66 13.33
CA ILE A 68 27.18 12.03 12.26
C ILE A 68 27.81 13.40 12.52
N ASN A 69 27.03 14.37 13.00
CA ASN A 69 27.50 15.72 13.32
C ASN A 69 28.40 15.76 14.55
N ASN A 70 28.23 14.84 15.51
CA ASN A 70 29.16 14.67 16.62
C ASN A 70 30.53 14.12 16.17
N TYR A 71 30.58 13.36 15.06
CA TYR A 71 31.84 12.92 14.45
C TYR A 71 32.49 13.99 13.55
N ASN A 72 31.68 14.72 12.77
CA ASN A 72 32.14 15.80 11.88
C ASN A 72 31.65 17.16 12.40
N LYS A 73 32.49 17.84 13.20
CA LYS A 73 32.20 19.14 13.87
C LYS A 73 31.82 20.30 12.93
N GLU A 74 31.96 20.16 11.61
CA GLU A 74 31.89 21.28 10.67
C GLU A 74 30.56 21.46 9.93
N ASN A 75 29.65 20.47 9.90
CA ASN A 75 28.41 20.59 9.13
C ASN A 75 27.15 20.40 9.99
N LYS A 76 26.66 21.51 10.56
CA LYS A 76 25.43 21.59 11.35
C LYS A 76 24.16 21.79 10.51
N ASN A 77 24.13 21.34 9.26
CA ASN A 77 22.94 21.49 8.41
C ASN A 77 21.99 20.31 8.56
N SER A 78 21.22 20.32 9.65
CA SER A 78 20.05 19.47 9.78
C SER A 78 18.86 20.07 9.04
N MET A 79 18.20 19.25 8.22
CA MET A 79 17.05 19.66 7.43
C MET A 79 15.85 19.94 8.36
N LYS A 80 15.11 21.03 8.11
CA LYS A 80 13.90 21.34 8.89
C LYS A 80 12.82 20.31 8.60
N LEU A 81 11.91 20.08 9.55
CA LEU A 81 10.87 19.04 9.47
C LEU A 81 10.01 19.14 8.21
N HIS A 82 9.64 20.36 7.80
CA HIS A 82 8.86 20.61 6.58
C HIS A 82 9.65 20.29 5.29
N GLU A 83 10.94 20.64 5.23
CA GLU A 83 11.83 20.32 4.12
C GLU A 83 12.07 18.80 4.01
N PHE A 84 12.27 18.12 5.14
CA PHE A 84 12.40 16.66 5.18
C PHE A 84 11.13 15.97 4.68
N PHE A 85 9.95 16.48 5.08
CA PHE A 85 8.69 15.93 4.58
C PHE A 85 8.48 16.22 3.10
N ALA A 86 8.78 17.43 2.63
CA ALA A 86 8.67 17.78 1.22
C ALA A 86 9.58 16.87 0.37
N LEU A 87 10.80 16.59 0.81
CA LEU A 87 11.77 15.81 0.04
C LEU A 87 11.50 14.30 0.10
N LYS A 88 11.08 13.77 1.25
CA LYS A 88 10.84 12.32 1.43
C LYS A 88 9.44 11.87 1.00
N TYR A 89 8.49 12.80 0.93
CA TYR A 89 7.09 12.50 0.66
C TYR A 89 6.51 13.29 -0.53
N SER A 90 7.34 13.89 -1.39
CA SER A 90 6.90 14.56 -2.63
C SER A 90 6.15 13.62 -3.57
N GLU A 91 6.63 12.37 -3.72
CA GLU A 91 6.04 11.34 -4.57
C GLU A 91 5.15 10.37 -3.78
N GLN A 92 4.25 10.90 -2.96
CA GLN A 92 3.30 10.04 -2.25
C GLN A 92 2.21 9.53 -3.19
N TRP A 93 2.20 8.21 -3.36
CA TRP A 93 1.10 7.49 -3.98
C TRP A 93 -0.17 7.74 -3.17
N SER A 94 -1.24 8.16 -3.83
CA SER A 94 -2.51 8.40 -3.16
C SER A 94 -3.18 7.07 -2.79
N TYR A 95 -3.37 6.83 -1.49
CA TYR A 95 -4.09 5.66 -0.98
C TYR A 95 -5.52 5.57 -1.54
N ALA A 96 -6.12 6.72 -1.92
CA ALA A 96 -7.46 6.80 -2.47
C ALA A 96 -7.63 5.98 -3.76
N ILE A 97 -6.59 5.90 -4.58
CA ILE A 97 -6.64 5.10 -5.82
C ILE A 97 -6.81 3.62 -5.48
N PHE A 98 -6.07 3.12 -4.49
CA PHE A 98 -6.14 1.73 -4.07
C PHE A 98 -7.49 1.40 -3.41
N LEU A 99 -8.05 2.31 -2.61
CA LEU A 99 -9.40 2.14 -2.04
C LEU A 99 -10.49 2.11 -3.12
N LYS A 100 -10.35 2.94 -4.16
CA LYS A 100 -11.31 3.00 -5.27
C LYS A 100 -11.40 1.67 -6.03
N PHE A 101 -10.33 0.87 -6.03
CA PHE A 101 -10.33 -0.47 -6.60
C PHE A 101 -10.68 -1.55 -5.58
N SER A 102 -10.19 -1.47 -4.33
CA SER A 102 -10.43 -2.53 -3.36
C SER A 102 -11.89 -2.65 -2.94
N ILE A 103 -12.55 -1.52 -2.68
CA ILE A 103 -13.93 -1.52 -2.13
C ILE A 103 -14.91 -2.18 -3.12
N PRO A 104 -14.95 -1.81 -4.42
CA PRO A 104 -15.82 -2.48 -5.38
C PRO A 104 -15.46 -3.95 -5.57
N LEU A 105 -14.17 -4.32 -5.60
CA LEU A 105 -13.76 -5.72 -5.76
C LEU A 105 -14.26 -6.60 -4.60
N ILE A 106 -14.13 -6.11 -3.37
CA ILE A 106 -14.61 -6.82 -2.17
C ILE A 106 -16.14 -6.93 -2.20
N LEU A 107 -16.85 -5.86 -2.57
CA LEU A 107 -18.31 -5.87 -2.69
C LEU A 107 -18.80 -6.86 -3.75
N ILE A 108 -18.20 -6.84 -4.94
CA ILE A 108 -18.54 -7.75 -6.05
C ILE A 108 -18.25 -9.19 -5.65
N SER A 109 -17.11 -9.44 -5.01
CA SER A 109 -16.78 -10.76 -4.46
C SER A 109 -17.87 -11.27 -3.51
N LEU A 110 -18.32 -10.42 -2.58
CA LEU A 110 -19.31 -10.76 -1.57
C LEU A 110 -20.67 -11.09 -2.23
N ILE A 111 -21.08 -10.31 -3.23
CA ILE A 111 -22.29 -10.58 -4.03
C ILE A 111 -22.15 -11.91 -4.78
N LEU A 112 -21.02 -12.16 -5.44
CA LEU A 112 -20.76 -13.42 -6.14
C LEU A 112 -20.75 -14.62 -5.19
N ALA A 113 -20.23 -14.47 -3.98
CA ALA A 113 -20.22 -15.52 -2.97
C ALA A 113 -21.65 -15.90 -2.54
N PHE A 114 -22.55 -14.92 -2.41
CA PHE A 114 -23.96 -15.16 -2.13
C PHE A 114 -24.70 -15.85 -3.28
N ILE A 115 -24.36 -15.53 -4.52
CA ILE A 115 -24.97 -16.14 -5.72
C ILE A 115 -24.41 -17.54 -5.98
N SER A 116 -23.16 -17.78 -5.60
CA SER A 116 -22.47 -19.06 -5.81
C SER A 116 -22.79 -20.12 -4.75
N LYS A 117 -23.61 -19.78 -3.76
CA LYS A 117 -24.08 -20.68 -2.70
C LYS A 117 -25.37 -21.37 -3.12
#